data_AF-A0A9E2IDA4-F1
#
_entry.id   AF-A0A9E2IDA4-F1
#
_cell.length_a   1.000
_cell.length_b   1.000
_cell.length_c   1.000
_cell.angle_alpha   90.00
_cell.angle_beta   90.00
_cell.angle_gamma   90.00
#
_symmetry.space_group_name_H-M   'P 1'
#
loop_
_entity.id
_entity.type
_entity.pdbx_description
1 polymer ?
#
loop_
_entity_poly.entity_id
_entity_poly.type
_entity_poly.pdbx_seq_one_letter_code
_entity_poly.pdbx_strand_id
1 'polypeptide(L)'
;MLEITEDLIREYKKKKFEIRKRLKDFEKKWKAPDEIVFSELCFCICTPQSKALSCDKAVKNLKRKKILFNGSLLELKAGLKG
;
A
#
# COMPACT_ATOMS: atom_id res chain seq x y z
N MET A 1 23.85 -16.34 -15.40
CA MET A 1 23.98 -15.32 -14.32
C MET A 1 24.05 -13.90 -14.90
N LEU A 2 24.83 -13.67 -15.98
CA LEU A 2 24.91 -12.37 -16.67
C LEU A 2 23.59 -11.92 -17.34
N GLU A 3 22.79 -12.84 -17.89
CA GLU A 3 21.51 -12.48 -18.54
C GLU A 3 20.46 -11.91 -17.56
N ILE A 4 20.36 -12.48 -16.34
CA ILE A 4 19.42 -12.00 -15.31
C ILE A 4 19.71 -10.54 -14.96
N THR A 5 20.98 -10.16 -14.92
CA THR A 5 21.39 -8.79 -14.62
C THR A 5 21.09 -7.81 -15.75
N GLU A 6 21.23 -8.22 -17.01
CA GLU A 6 20.94 -7.37 -18.17
C GLU A 6 19.44 -7.12 -18.34
N ASP A 7 18.62 -8.15 -18.20
CA ASP A 7 17.16 -8.05 -18.26
C ASP A 7 16.61 -7.16 -17.13
N LEU A 8 17.14 -7.31 -15.91
CA LEU A 8 16.75 -6.49 -14.78
C LEU A 8 17.11 -5.01 -15.00
N ILE A 9 18.31 -4.72 -15.53
CA ILE A 9 18.74 -3.36 -15.86
C ILE A 9 17.83 -2.77 -16.94
N ARG A 10 17.47 -3.55 -17.97
CA ARG A 10 16.56 -3.12 -19.04
C ARG A 10 15.18 -2.77 -18.50
N GLU A 11 14.59 -3.64 -17.69
CA GLU A 11 13.27 -3.38 -17.08
C GLU A 11 13.31 -2.22 -16.08
N TYR A 12 14.38 -2.10 -15.28
CA TYR A 12 14.58 -0.94 -14.42
C TYR A 12 14.64 0.36 -15.24
N LYS A 13 15.41 0.40 -16.34
CA LYS A 13 15.50 1.59 -17.20
C LYS A 13 14.12 2.01 -17.73
N LYS A 14 13.29 1.06 -18.14
CA LYS A 14 11.89 1.30 -18.59
C LYS A 14 11.01 1.88 -17.47
N LYS A 15 11.14 1.34 -16.25
CA LYS A 15 10.28 1.71 -15.10
C LYS A 15 10.87 2.79 -14.19
N LYS A 16 12.09 3.25 -14.45
CA LYS A 16 12.87 4.14 -13.57
C LYS A 16 12.10 5.39 -13.16
N PHE A 17 11.39 6.00 -14.10
CA PHE A 17 10.58 7.18 -13.83
C PHE A 17 9.44 6.88 -12.85
N GLU A 18 8.67 5.82 -13.10
CA GLU A 18 7.56 5.39 -12.24
C GLU A 18 8.05 4.99 -10.84
N ILE A 19 9.15 4.26 -10.75
CA ILE A 19 9.78 3.87 -9.48
C ILE A 19 10.17 5.12 -8.69
N ARG A 20 10.88 6.08 -9.31
CA ARG A 20 11.27 7.34 -8.65
C ARG A 20 10.06 8.17 -8.22
N LYS A 21 9.01 8.21 -9.04
CA LYS A 21 7.75 8.87 -8.68
C LYS A 21 7.13 8.22 -7.44
N ARG A 22 7.06 6.89 -7.42
CA ARG A 22 6.50 6.14 -6.28
C ARG A 22 7.31 6.32 -5.00
N LEU A 23 8.64 6.37 -5.08
CA LEU A 23 9.50 6.67 -3.93
C LEU A 23 9.22 8.06 -3.35
N LYS A 24 9.09 9.08 -4.19
CA LYS A 24 8.69 10.43 -3.74
C LYS A 24 7.30 10.45 -3.09
N ASP A 25 6.37 9.63 -3.58
CA ASP A 25 5.05 9.50 -2.96
C ASP A 25 5.16 8.89 -1.56
N PHE A 26 6.03 7.90 -1.34
CA PHE A 26 6.29 7.33 -0.01
C PHE A 26 6.89 8.36 0.95
N GLU A 27 7.87 9.15 0.50
CA GLU A 27 8.45 10.24 1.30
C GLU A 27 7.40 11.27 1.72
N LYS A 28 6.48 11.62 0.81
CA LYS A 28 5.36 12.54 1.12
C LYS A 28 4.40 11.95 2.14
N LYS A 29 4.05 10.66 2.03
CA LYS A 29 3.16 9.98 2.98
C LYS A 29 3.75 9.93 4.38
N TRP A 30 5.07 9.74 4.50
CA TRP A 30 5.75 9.76 5.80
C TRP A 30 5.67 11.12 6.50
N LYS A 31 5.66 12.21 5.71
CA LYS A 31 5.52 13.59 6.22
C LYS A 31 4.06 14.03 6.38
N ALA A 32 3.09 13.16 6.12
CA ALA A 32 1.67 13.46 6.22
C ALA A 32 1.18 13.25 7.67
N PRO A 33 -0.05 13.70 8.01
CA PRO A 33 -0.62 13.46 9.35
C PRO A 33 -0.68 11.97 9.71
N ASP A 34 -0.65 11.67 11.00
CA ASP A 34 -0.62 10.30 11.54
C ASP A 34 -1.71 9.40 10.98
N GLU A 35 -2.91 9.93 10.70
CA GLU A 35 -3.99 9.16 10.06
C GLU A 35 -3.57 8.54 8.71
N ILE A 36 -2.73 9.24 7.94
CA ILE A 36 -2.22 8.75 6.65
C ILE A 36 -1.20 7.64 6.90
N VAL A 37 -0.27 7.84 7.83
CA VAL A 37 0.75 6.85 8.20
C VAL A 37 0.10 5.59 8.79
N PHE A 38 -0.88 5.76 9.67
CA PHE A 38 -1.69 4.67 10.23
C PHE A 38 -2.41 3.88 9.15
N SER A 39 -2.98 4.54 8.14
CA SER A 39 -3.60 3.85 7.00
C SER A 39 -2.59 2.96 6.25
N GLU A 40 -1.36 3.43 6.04
CA GLU A 40 -0.31 2.61 5.40
C GLU A 40 0.13 1.45 6.29
N LEU A 41 0.21 1.65 7.61
CA LEU A 41 0.49 0.58 8.56
C LEU A 41 -0.57 -0.52 8.49
N CYS A 42 -1.86 -0.16 8.50
CA CYS A 42 -2.95 -1.12 8.33
C CYS A 42 -2.85 -1.88 7.00
N PHE A 43 -2.50 -1.19 5.91
CA PHE A 43 -2.24 -1.83 4.62
C PHE A 43 -1.12 -2.87 4.75
N CYS A 44 0.02 -2.51 5.34
CA CYS A 44 1.14 -3.42 5.54
C CYS A 44 0.75 -4.64 6.40
N ILE A 45 -0.04 -4.46 7.46
CA ILE A 45 -0.53 -5.56 8.31
C ILE A 45 -1.42 -6.52 7.53
N CYS A 46 -2.23 -6.03 6.58
CA CYS A 46 -3.13 -6.86 5.78
C CYS A 46 -2.44 -7.56 4.59
N THR A 47 -1.23 -7.16 4.21
CA THR A 47 -0.56 -7.69 3.02
C THR A 47 0.12 -9.06 3.14
N PRO A 48 0.52 -9.58 4.32
CA PRO A 48 1.06 -10.93 4.41
C PRO A 48 0.08 -11.94 3.82
N GLN A 49 0.58 -12.81 2.94
CA GLN A 49 -0.19 -13.88 2.28
C GLN A 49 -1.44 -13.41 1.50
N SER A 50 -1.56 -12.11 1.20
CA SER A 50 -2.71 -11.49 0.51
C SER A 50 -2.27 -10.64 -0.67
N LYS A 51 -3.16 -10.43 -1.65
CA LYS A 51 -2.87 -9.57 -2.81
C LYS A 51 -2.88 -8.10 -2.38
N ALA A 52 -1.77 -7.40 -2.59
CA ALA A 52 -1.64 -5.97 -2.26
C ALA A 52 -2.79 -5.12 -2.82
N LEU A 53 -3.28 -5.38 -4.03
CA LEU A 53 -4.43 -4.67 -4.61
C LEU A 53 -5.72 -4.84 -3.80
N SER A 54 -5.97 -6.04 -3.26
CA SER A 54 -7.14 -6.31 -2.42
C SER A 54 -7.02 -5.60 -1.09
N CYS A 55 -5.85 -5.64 -0.46
CA CYS A 55 -5.58 -4.99 0.82
C CYS A 55 -5.69 -3.47 0.71
N ASP A 56 -5.11 -2.88 -0.35
CA ASP A 56 -5.20 -1.44 -0.63
C ASP A 56 -6.67 -1.01 -0.82
N LYS A 57 -7.46 -1.80 -1.56
CA LYS A 57 -8.90 -1.54 -1.73
C LYS A 57 -9.65 -1.62 -0.41
N ALA A 58 -9.37 -2.62 0.43
CA ALA A 58 -10.04 -2.80 1.73
C ALA A 58 -9.75 -1.62 2.67
N VAL A 59 -8.49 -1.26 2.85
CA VAL A 59 -8.07 -0.15 3.73
C VAL A 59 -8.62 1.19 3.23
N LYS A 60 -8.54 1.48 1.92
CA LYS A 60 -9.14 2.70 1.34
C LYS A 60 -10.65 2.77 1.56
N ASN A 61 -11.36 1.64 1.45
CA ASN A 61 -12.79 1.59 1.69
C ASN A 61 -13.14 1.85 3.16
N LEU A 62 -12.42 1.24 4.10
CA LEU A 62 -12.59 1.49 5.53
C LEU A 62 -12.33 2.96 5.88
N LYS A 63 -11.25 3.53 5.32
CA LYS A 63 -10.91 4.95 5.50
C LYS A 63 -12.01 5.87 4.97
N ARG A 64 -12.47 5.63 3.73
CA ARG A 64 -13.53 6.43 3.08
C ARG A 64 -14.84 6.40 3.89
N LYS A 65 -15.15 5.26 4.52
CA LYS A 65 -16.33 5.10 5.38
C LYS A 65 -16.12 5.63 6.81
N LYS A 66 -14.95 6.19 7.13
CA LYS A 66 -14.53 6.60 8.48
C LYS A 66 -14.47 5.45 9.52
N ILE A 67 -14.61 4.21 9.07
CA ILE A 67 -14.56 3.00 9.91
C ILE A 67 -13.13 2.70 10.35
N LEU A 68 -12.12 3.04 9.53
CA LEU A 68 -10.72 2.73 9.85
C LEU A 68 -10.26 3.32 11.19
N PHE A 69 -10.78 4.49 11.56
CA PHE A 69 -10.38 5.22 12.77
C PHE A 69 -11.43 5.15 13.89
N ASN A 70 -12.72 5.09 13.53
CA ASN A 70 -13.83 5.24 14.48
C ASN A 70 -14.78 4.03 14.50
N GLY A 71 -14.48 3.00 13.71
CA GLY A 71 -15.34 1.83 13.57
C GLY A 71 -15.21 0.86 14.74
N SER A 72 -16.30 0.19 15.05
CA SER A 72 -16.31 -0.96 15.95
C SER A 72 -15.55 -2.16 15.34
N LEU A 73 -15.20 -3.12 16.20
CA LEU A 73 -14.60 -4.38 15.77
C LEU A 73 -15.48 -5.11 14.73
N LEU A 74 -16.81 -5.06 14.88
CA LEU A 74 -17.75 -5.69 13.95
C LEU A 74 -17.72 -5.02 12.57
N GLU A 75 -17.67 -3.69 12.53
CA GLU A 75 -17.60 -2.93 11.27
C GLU A 75 -16.25 -3.14 10.56
N LEU A 76 -15.15 -3.16 11.31
CA LEU A 76 -13.82 -3.47 10.79
C LEU A 76 -13.78 -4.88 10.19
N LYS A 77 -14.29 -5.89 10.92
CA LYS A 77 -14.37 -7.28 10.45
C LYS A 77 -15.24 -7.40 9.18
N ALA A 78 -16.35 -6.67 9.12
CA ALA A 78 -17.22 -6.67 7.94
C ALA A 78 -16.54 -6.06 6.70
N GLY A 79 -15.62 -5.11 6.88
CA GLY A 79 -14.88 -4.46 5.79
C GLY A 79 -13.55 -5.14 5.40
N LEU A 80 -13.02 -6.03 6.23
CA LEU A 80 -11.77 -6.80 6.00
C LEU A 80 -12.03 -8.25 5.55
N LYS A 81 -13.05 -8.49 4.73
CA LYS A 81 -13.31 -9.83 4.20
C LYS A 81 -12.31 -10.16 3.10
N GLY A 82 -11.43 -11.12 3.37
CA GLY A 82 -10.57 -11.78 2.38
C GLY A 82 -11.33 -12.85 1.62
#